data_AF-A0A932KYX3-F1
#
_entry.id   AF-A0A932KYX3-F1
#
_cell.length_a   1.000
_cell.length_b   1.000
_cell.length_c   1.000
_cell.angle_alpha   90.00
_cell.angle_beta   90.00
_cell.angle_gamma   90.00
#
_symmetry.space_group_name_H-M   'P 1'
#
loop_
_entity.id
_entity.type
_entity.pdbx_description
1 polymer ?
#
loop_
_entity_poly.entity_id
_entity_poly.type
_entity_poly.pdbx_seq_one_letter_code
_entity_poly.pdbx_strand_id
1 'polypeptide(L)'
;MGHFKVKTRQCSRCGSQWEAHEEKETDVNIALWLVNQAYRDTYDEAFLISRDSDLAPAVRMVREYFPNKRVKMIAPPNLRHSKELANAASPGALASIKLIHLERALFPASVLDPNTGTVIAQRPPEYAP
;
A
#
# COMPACT_ATOMS: atom_id res chain seq x y z
N MET A 1 -1.15 9.07 9.28
CA MET A 1 -2.01 8.34 10.23
C MET A 1 -1.43 6.94 10.34
N GLY A 2 -0.81 6.64 11.47
CA GLY A 2 -0.30 5.30 11.78
C GLY A 2 -0.20 5.21 13.29
N HIS A 3 -0.99 4.34 13.90
CA HIS A 3 -0.90 4.07 15.33
C HIS A 3 0.03 2.88 15.54
N PHE A 4 1.19 3.14 16.13
CA PHE A 4 2.18 2.10 16.41
C PHE A 4 2.05 1.66 17.87
N LYS A 5 1.71 0.40 18.10
CA LYS A 5 1.76 -0.18 19.44
C LYS A 5 3.10 -0.88 19.66
N VAL A 6 3.76 -0.56 20.77
CA VAL A 6 4.94 -1.30 21.20
C VAL A 6 4.51 -2.70 21.61
N LYS A 7 5.22 -3.70 21.11
CA LYS A 7 4.99 -5.10 21.42
C LYS A 7 6.33 -5.79 21.63
N THR A 8 6.48 -6.46 22.76
CA THR A 8 7.62 -7.33 22.99
C THR A 8 7.54 -8.52 22.06
N ARG A 9 8.52 -8.66 21.17
CA ARG A 9 8.70 -9.83 20.32
C ARG A 9 9.75 -10.73 20.95
N GLN A 10 9.63 -12.03 20.68
CA GLN A 10 10.56 -13.02 21.17
C GLN A 10 11.03 -13.90 20.01
N CYS A 11 12.32 -14.20 19.96
CA CYS A 11 12.87 -15.15 19.00
C CYS A 11 12.46 -16.58 19.40
N SER A 12 11.77 -17.28 18.49
CA SER A 12 11.33 -18.67 18.71
C SER A 12 12.47 -19.67 18.87
N ARG A 13 13.71 -19.29 18.49
CA ARG A 13 14.90 -20.17 18.51
C ARG A 13 15.78 -19.98 19.74
N CYS A 14 16.02 -18.73 20.15
CA CYS A 14 16.96 -18.41 21.24
C CYS A 14 16.33 -17.66 22.42
N GLY A 15 15.04 -17.31 22.34
CA GLY A 15 14.33 -16.66 23.44
C GLY A 15 14.65 -15.19 23.67
N SER A 16 15.56 -14.58 22.89
CA SER A 16 15.87 -13.15 22.97
C SER A 16 14.60 -12.31 22.74
N GLN A 17 14.48 -11.22 23.50
CA GLN A 17 13.36 -10.29 23.42
C GLN A 17 13.81 -8.93 22.90
N TRP A 18 12.95 -8.28 22.13
CA TRP A 18 13.15 -6.90 21.69
C TRP A 18 11.80 -6.20 21.60
N GLU A 19 11.82 -4.88 21.73
CA GLU A 19 10.67 -4.05 21.44
C GLU A 19 10.52 -3.90 19.93
N ALA A 20 9.33 -4.24 19.43
CA ALA A 20 8.95 -3.98 18.06
C ALA A 20 7.73 -3.06 18.03
N HIS A 21 7.66 -2.21 17.02
CA HIS A 21 6.48 -1.42 16.75
C HIS A 21 5.60 -2.16 15.75
N GLU A 22 4.38 -2.49 16.17
CA GLU A 22 3.36 -3.07 15.28
C GLU A 22 2.41 -1.95 14.87
N GLU A 23 2.35 -1.65 13.57
CA GLU A 23 1.35 -0.74 13.02
C GLU A 23 -0.05 -1.35 13.18
N LYS A 24 -1.00 -0.54 13.62
CA LYS A 24 -2.40 -0.90 13.82
C LYS A 24 -3.31 0.02 13.02
N GLU A 25 -4.48 -0.52 12.69
CA GLU A 25 -5.62 0.21 12.09
C GLU A 25 -5.37 0.77 10.68
N THR A 26 -4.28 0.39 10.01
CA THR A 26 -3.95 0.87 8.66
C THR A 26 -5.04 0.51 7.65
N ASP A 27 -5.49 -0.74 7.70
CA ASP A 27 -6.61 -1.28 6.93
C ASP A 27 -7.92 -0.49 7.14
N VAL A 28 -8.30 -0.29 8.40
CA VAL A 28 -9.49 0.46 8.80
C VAL A 28 -9.41 1.92 8.34
N ASN A 29 -8.27 2.57 8.55
CA ASN A 29 -8.06 3.96 8.16
C ASN A 29 -8.14 4.13 6.64
N ILE A 30 -7.55 3.21 5.86
CA ILE A 30 -7.65 3.22 4.39
C ILE A 30 -9.11 3.07 3.96
N ALA A 31 -9.84 2.11 4.51
CA ALA A 31 -11.24 1.86 4.20
C ALA A 31 -12.13 3.08 4.50
N LEU A 32 -12.00 3.66 5.70
CA LEU A 32 -12.75 4.84 6.12
C LEU A 32 -12.43 6.05 5.26
N TRP A 33 -11.15 6.28 4.95
CA TRP A 33 -10.75 7.40 4.11
C TRP A 33 -11.31 7.26 2.70
N LEU A 34 -11.22 6.07 2.09
CA LEU A 34 -11.78 5.80 0.77
C LEU A 34 -13.28 6.16 0.71
N VAL A 35 -14.08 5.67 1.66
CA VAL A 35 -15.52 5.93 1.69
C VAL A 35 -15.84 7.40 2.00
N ASN A 36 -15.16 7.99 3.00
CA ASN A 36 -15.39 9.38 3.38
C ASN A 36 -15.06 10.36 2.24
N GLN A 37 -13.97 10.11 1.52
CA GLN A 37 -13.57 10.95 0.39
C GLN A 37 -14.50 10.79 -0.82
N ALA A 38 -15.13 9.61 -0.98
CA ALA A 38 -16.20 9.40 -1.97
C ALA A 38 -17.43 10.22 -1.61
N TYR A 39 -17.84 10.17 -0.33
CA TYR A 39 -18.96 10.94 0.20
C TYR A 39 -18.76 12.45 0.05
N ARG A 40 -17.54 12.94 0.30
CA ARG A 40 -17.17 14.35 0.15
C ARG A 40 -16.91 14.78 -1.31
N ASP A 41 -17.07 13.87 -2.27
CA ASP A 41 -16.85 14.11 -3.69
C ASP A 41 -15.45 14.66 -4.04
N THR A 42 -14.41 14.16 -3.35
CA THR A 42 -13.04 14.72 -3.44
C THR A 42 -12.10 13.98 -4.40
N TYR A 43 -12.55 12.89 -5.00
CA TYR A 43 -11.82 12.16 -6.03
C TYR A 43 -12.83 11.60 -7.03
N ASP A 44 -12.42 11.36 -8.27
CA ASP A 44 -13.21 10.62 -9.27
C ASP A 44 -12.72 9.17 -9.42
N GLU A 45 -11.40 8.98 -9.35
CA GLU A 45 -10.77 7.66 -9.36
C GLU A 45 -9.80 7.50 -8.18
N ALA A 46 -9.97 6.42 -7.42
CA ALA A 46 -9.06 6.01 -6.36
C ALA A 46 -8.16 4.85 -6.83
N PHE A 47 -6.86 4.97 -6.60
CA PHE A 47 -5.87 3.94 -6.91
C PHE A 47 -5.46 3.24 -5.61
N LEU A 48 -5.96 2.02 -5.41
CA LEU A 48 -5.71 1.25 -4.20
C LEU A 48 -4.63 0.19 -4.47
N ILE A 49 -3.42 0.45 -3.97
CA ILE A 49 -2.28 -0.48 -4.07
C ILE A 49 -2.27 -1.37 -2.84
N SER A 50 -2.92 -2.53 -2.91
CA SER A 50 -3.01 -3.48 -1.81
C SER A 50 -3.38 -4.88 -2.29
N ARG A 51 -3.05 -5.88 -1.48
CA ARG A 51 -3.56 -7.25 -1.59
C ARG A 51 -4.45 -7.64 -0.40
N ASP A 52 -4.77 -6.68 0.46
CA ASP A 52 -5.58 -6.90 1.64
C ASP A 52 -7.07 -7.04 1.30
N SER A 53 -7.59 -8.27 1.41
CA SER A 53 -9.01 -8.56 1.14
C SER A 53 -9.95 -7.83 2.09
N ASP A 54 -9.48 -7.39 3.25
CA ASP A 54 -10.30 -6.72 4.24
C ASP A 54 -10.76 -5.33 3.77
N LEU A 55 -10.14 -4.80 2.70
CA LEU A 55 -10.57 -3.57 2.03
C LEU A 55 -11.74 -3.79 1.05
N ALA A 56 -12.07 -5.03 0.67
CA ALA A 56 -13.10 -5.33 -0.32
C ALA A 56 -14.50 -4.80 0.05
N PRO A 57 -14.96 -4.84 1.33
CA PRO A 57 -16.25 -4.25 1.72
C PRO A 57 -16.32 -2.74 1.43
N ALA A 58 -15.25 -2.00 1.72
CA ALA A 58 -15.19 -0.56 1.45
C ALA A 58 -15.25 -0.26 -0.05
N VAL A 59 -14.53 -1.04 -0.87
CA VAL A 59 -14.58 -0.90 -2.33
C VAL A 59 -15.99 -1.19 -2.87
N ARG A 60 -16.66 -2.24 -2.37
CA ARG A 60 -18.05 -2.55 -2.76
C ARG A 60 -19.00 -1.41 -2.39
N MET A 61 -18.88 -0.87 -1.18
CA MET A 61 -19.69 0.27 -0.73
C MET A 61 -19.49 1.49 -1.63
N VAL A 62 -18.25 1.82 -1.99
CA VAL A 62 -18.01 2.94 -2.92
C VAL A 62 -18.71 2.72 -4.26
N ARG A 63 -18.59 1.52 -4.83
CA ARG A 63 -19.21 1.21 -6.12
C ARG A 63 -20.73 1.22 -6.09
N GLU A 64 -21.32 0.79 -4.98
CA GLU A 64 -22.77 0.72 -4.82
C GLU A 64 -23.40 2.09 -4.64
N TYR A 65 -22.83 2.92 -3.74
CA TYR A 65 -23.43 4.20 -3.36
C TYR A 65 -22.91 5.39 -4.16
N PHE A 66 -21.76 5.26 -4.82
CA PHE A 66 -21.14 6.33 -5.60
C PHE A 66 -20.78 5.82 -7.01
N PRO A 67 -21.77 5.52 -7.87
CA PRO A 67 -21.57 4.84 -9.15
C PRO A 67 -20.70 5.62 -10.15
N ASN A 68 -20.57 6.95 -9.97
CA ASN A 68 -19.70 7.80 -10.78
C ASN A 68 -18.22 7.69 -10.36
N LYS A 69 -17.92 7.05 -9.23
CA LYS A 69 -16.56 6.89 -8.70
C LYS A 69 -15.96 5.57 -9.13
N ARG A 70 -14.69 5.61 -9.50
CA ARG A 70 -13.93 4.44 -9.94
C ARG A 70 -12.90 4.05 -8.88
N VAL A 71 -12.81 2.75 -8.58
CA VAL A 71 -11.76 2.23 -7.69
C VAL A 71 -10.92 1.23 -8.47
N LYS A 72 -9.66 1.61 -8.71
CA LYS A 72 -8.66 0.82 -9.40
C LYS A 72 -7.78 0.09 -8.41
N MET A 73 -7.81 -1.23 -8.48
CA MET A 73 -7.00 -2.10 -7.65
C MET A 73 -5.66 -2.37 -8.33
N ILE A 74 -4.57 -2.15 -7.60
CA ILE A 74 -3.21 -2.40 -8.07
C ILE A 74 -2.56 -3.48 -7.20
N ALA A 75 -2.21 -4.61 -7.82
CA ALA A 75 -1.46 -5.64 -7.13
C ALA A 75 0.02 -5.23 -6.99
N PRO A 76 0.66 -5.48 -5.83
CA PRO A 76 2.11 -5.31 -5.68
C PRO A 76 2.89 -6.24 -6.63
N PRO A 77 4.18 -5.96 -6.90
CA PRO A 77 4.98 -6.74 -7.84
C PRO A 77 5.07 -8.21 -7.44
N ASN A 78 5.08 -9.10 -8.43
CA ASN A 78 5.12 -10.56 -8.28
C ASN A 78 3.93 -11.18 -7.53
N LEU A 79 2.91 -10.39 -7.18
CA LEU A 79 1.70 -10.86 -6.51
C LEU A 79 0.49 -10.73 -7.45
N ARG A 80 -0.41 -11.72 -7.39
CA ARG A 80 -1.74 -11.62 -8.03
C ARG A 80 -2.73 -10.97 -7.07
N HIS A 81 -3.77 -10.36 -7.63
CA HIS A 81 -4.93 -9.92 -6.83
C HIS A 81 -5.54 -11.10 -6.07
N SER A 82 -6.05 -10.85 -4.85
CA SER A 82 -6.97 -11.81 -4.24
C SER A 82 -8.24 -11.88 -5.08
N LYS A 83 -8.88 -13.06 -5.14
CA LYS A 83 -10.15 -13.23 -5.87
C LYS A 83 -11.21 -12.24 -5.38
N GLU A 84 -11.25 -12.03 -4.07
CA GLU A 84 -12.22 -11.14 -3.44
C GLU A 84 -11.99 -9.65 -3.80
N LEU A 85 -10.74 -9.17 -3.76
CA LEU A 85 -10.42 -7.81 -4.21
C LEU A 85 -10.68 -7.63 -5.70
N ALA A 86 -10.36 -8.64 -6.50
CA ALA A 86 -10.60 -8.61 -7.94
C ALA A 86 -12.10 -8.47 -8.26
N ASN A 87 -12.97 -9.17 -7.52
CA ASN A 87 -14.42 -9.08 -7.66
C ASN A 87 -14.97 -7.73 -7.16
N ALA A 88 -14.35 -7.16 -6.13
CA ALA A 88 -14.75 -5.87 -5.58
C ALA A 88 -14.39 -4.69 -6.51
N ALA A 89 -13.29 -4.77 -7.27
CA ALA A 89 -12.81 -3.70 -8.15
C ALA A 89 -13.84 -3.22 -9.19
N SER A 90 -13.76 -1.95 -9.61
CA SER A 90 -14.58 -1.46 -10.72
C SER A 90 -14.29 -2.25 -12.01
N PRO A 91 -15.25 -2.34 -12.96
CA PRO A 91 -15.04 -3.02 -14.23
C PRO A 91 -13.79 -2.50 -14.96
N GLY A 92 -12.93 -3.42 -15.42
CA GLY A 92 -11.67 -3.10 -16.09
C GLY A 92 -10.65 -2.33 -15.22
N ALA A 93 -10.81 -2.34 -13.89
CA ALA A 93 -10.00 -1.55 -12.97
C ALA A 93 -9.00 -2.40 -12.17
N LEU A 94 -8.46 -3.46 -12.79
CA LEU A 94 -7.37 -4.27 -12.25
C LEU A 94 -6.06 -3.93 -12.97
N ALA A 95 -5.00 -3.73 -12.20
CA ALA A 95 -3.65 -3.52 -12.70
C ALA A 95 -2.63 -4.12 -11.73
N SER A 96 -1.39 -4.27 -12.18
CA SER A 96 -0.31 -4.77 -11.32
C SER A 96 0.96 -3.98 -11.56
N ILE A 97 1.74 -3.80 -10.50
CA ILE A 97 3.08 -3.24 -10.61
C ILE A 97 3.96 -4.29 -11.29
N LYS A 98 4.51 -3.94 -12.47
CA LYS A 98 5.39 -4.81 -13.26
C LYS A 98 6.85 -4.43 -13.00
N LEU A 99 7.77 -5.33 -13.35
CA LEU A 99 9.21 -5.08 -13.21
C LEU A 99 9.64 -3.78 -13.91
N ILE A 100 9.15 -3.54 -15.13
CA ILE A 100 9.40 -2.29 -15.87
C ILE A 100 8.96 -1.02 -15.13
N HIS A 101 7.93 -1.10 -14.26
CA HIS A 101 7.53 0.05 -13.43
C HIS A 101 8.55 0.30 -12.32
N LEU A 102 9.12 -0.76 -11.74
CA LEU A 102 10.15 -0.65 -10.70
C LEU A 102 11.46 -0.10 -11.29
N GLU A 103 11.89 -0.61 -12.44
CA GLU A 103 13.11 -0.17 -13.15
C GLU A 103 13.05 1.32 -13.50
N ARG A 104 11.87 1.83 -13.84
CA ARG A 104 11.65 3.25 -14.16
C ARG A 104 11.48 4.15 -12.94
N ALA A 105 11.27 3.58 -11.76
CA ALA A 105 10.98 4.30 -10.52
C ALA A 105 12.09 4.13 -9.48
N LEU A 106 13.31 3.82 -9.90
CA LEU A 106 14.46 3.66 -9.02
C LEU A 106 14.87 5.00 -8.42
N PHE A 107 15.23 4.99 -7.13
CA PHE A 107 15.98 6.08 -6.54
C PHE A 107 17.33 6.28 -7.27
N PRO A 108 17.92 7.48 -7.19
CA PRO A 108 19.29 7.72 -7.65
C PRO A 108 20.29 6.76 -7.01
N ALA A 109 21.48 6.62 -7.61
CA ALA A 109 22.53 5.74 -7.11
C ALA A 109 22.94 6.06 -5.65
N SER A 110 22.84 7.33 -5.26
CA SER A 110 23.04 7.79 -3.88
C SER A 110 21.88 8.69 -3.47
N VAL A 111 21.32 8.42 -2.30
CA VAL A 111 20.29 9.25 -1.68
C VAL A 111 20.98 10.16 -0.67
N LEU A 112 20.76 11.46 -0.79
CA LEU A 112 21.35 12.47 0.06
C LEU A 112 20.30 12.96 1.08
N ASP A 113 20.75 13.26 2.30
CA ASP A 113 19.97 14.08 3.22
C ASP A 113 19.90 15.51 2.67
N PRO A 114 18.70 16.05 2.40
CA PRO A 114 18.56 17.38 1.81
C PRO A 114 19.09 18.51 2.71
N ASN A 115 19.21 18.30 4.01
CA ASN A 115 19.67 19.33 4.95
C ASN A 115 21.19 19.35 5.11
N THR A 116 21.84 18.18 5.07
CA THR A 116 23.28 18.05 5.35
C THR A 116 24.12 17.72 4.12
N GLY A 117 23.50 17.27 3.02
CA GLY A 117 24.19 16.79 1.82
C GLY A 117 24.89 15.44 2.01
N THR A 118 24.73 14.79 3.17
CA THR A 118 25.37 13.50 3.48
C THR A 118 24.66 12.37 2.75
N VAL A 119 25.41 11.39 2.24
CA VAL A 119 24.83 10.16 1.67
C VAL A 119 24.22 9.33 2.79
N ILE A 120 22.90 9.15 2.76
CA ILE A 120 22.15 8.35 3.75
C ILE A 120 21.87 6.92 3.27
N ALA A 121 21.88 6.70 1.95
CA ALA A 121 21.73 5.38 1.37
C ALA A 121 22.39 5.30 0.00
N GLN A 122 22.89 4.10 -0.33
CA GLN A 122 23.38 3.73 -1.65
C GLN A 122 22.43 2.70 -2.24
N ARG A 123 22.09 2.84 -3.53
CA ARG A 123 21.27 1.85 -4.21
C ARG A 123 22.07 0.55 -4.35
N PRO A 124 21.53 -0.61 -3.95
CA PRO A 124 22.23 -1.88 -4.12
C PRO A 124 22.54 -2.18 -5.59
N PRO A 125 23.68 -2.84 -5.90
CA PRO A 125 24.07 -3.19 -7.27
C PRO A 125 23.02 -4.02 -8.02
N GLU A 126 22.28 -4.87 -7.32
CA GLU A 126 21.22 -5.70 -7.92
C GLU A 126 20.08 -4.89 -8.55
N TYR A 127 19.96 -3.60 -8.22
CA TYR A 127 18.97 -2.66 -8.77
C TYR A 127 19.59 -1.64 -9.72
N ALA A 128 20.82 -1.84 -10.19
CA ALA A 128 21.40 -1.01 -11.25
C ALA A 128 20.73 -1.32 -12.61
N PRO A 129 20.38 -0.29 -13.40
CA PRO A 129 19.88 -0.48 -14.77
C PRO A 129 20.97 -0.90 -15.75
#